data_AF-A0AAW5LDJ2-F1
#
_entry.id   AF-A0AAW5LDJ2-F1
#
_cell.length_a   1.000
_cell.length_b   1.000
_cell.length_c   1.000
_cell.angle_alpha   90.00
_cell.angle_beta   90.00
_cell.angle_gamma   90.00
#
_symmetry.space_group_name_H-M   'P 1'
#
loop_
_entity.id
_entity.type
_entity.pdbx_description
1 polymer ?
#
loop_
_entity_poly.entity_id
_entity_poly.type
_entity_poly.pdbx_seq_one_letter_code
_entity_poly.pdbx_strand_id
1 'polypeptide(L)'
;MRRIIKINSFIKLAFIFLFSPYIIGDSRDFDYYSNNNNFFIRNIDINNDNILDKVVSNTRGAGNELLFFLKYNKKYKLVFKGINLSEDGGAFISDIKNLNDDKYIMVIITTTDNLNITNNYYINYNKGKWFIKKIISEYGGFLDDYTKKYYCEFDRLNLDLSSSDIDSKLPNLYLSDRYIKNKCRLDFFFEKSIDEFIDRFNDDNLNIVSGLERYKKLTKIYPYNKHTRTKYLELIYKLSKLNLKEEKNYIEKFIFSNNFNYKIVLDKVYLYDSNGLKSNMYLIKGDKVSILDEKKTLDGQSWYFINFKGKKDINMWIKADSVDLN
;
A
#
# COMPACT_ATOMS: atom_id res chain seq x y z
N MET A 1 40.85 -62.95 -37.98
CA MET A 1 40.50 -61.58 -38.39
C MET A 1 38.98 -61.41 -38.19
N ARG A 2 38.54 -60.50 -37.29
CA ARG A 2 37.14 -60.11 -36.99
C ARG A 2 36.25 -61.22 -36.35
N ARG A 3 35.40 -61.02 -35.35
CA ARG A 3 34.82 -59.83 -34.69
C ARG A 3 34.30 -60.22 -33.29
N ILE A 4 34.45 -59.33 -32.32
CA ILE A 4 33.88 -59.39 -30.96
C ILE A 4 32.40 -58.95 -31.01
N ILE A 5 31.51 -59.63 -30.27
CA ILE A 5 30.29 -59.02 -29.70
C ILE A 5 30.14 -59.50 -28.25
N LYS A 6 30.34 -58.57 -27.30
CA LYS A 6 29.92 -58.67 -25.89
C LYS A 6 28.45 -58.30 -25.80
N ILE A 7 27.66 -59.06 -25.04
CA ILE A 7 26.33 -58.64 -24.56
C ILE A 7 26.39 -58.53 -23.03
N ASN A 8 26.14 -57.32 -22.54
CA ASN A 8 25.96 -56.96 -21.15
C ASN A 8 24.63 -57.53 -20.61
N SER A 9 24.62 -57.98 -19.36
CA SER A 9 23.41 -58.08 -18.55
C SER A 9 23.55 -57.20 -17.32
N PHE A 10 22.60 -56.28 -17.19
CA PHE A 10 22.48 -55.23 -16.18
C PHE A 10 22.27 -55.81 -14.78
N ILE A 11 23.10 -55.39 -13.82
CA ILE A 11 22.80 -55.47 -12.39
C ILE A 11 21.87 -54.30 -12.05
N LYS A 12 20.59 -54.59 -11.78
CA LYS A 12 19.66 -53.63 -11.18
C LYS A 12 20.03 -53.44 -9.71
N LEU A 13 20.74 -52.37 -9.41
CA LEU A 13 20.94 -51.88 -8.06
C LEU A 13 19.65 -51.15 -7.62
N ALA A 14 18.85 -51.79 -6.76
CA ALA A 14 17.71 -51.16 -6.14
C ALA A 14 18.20 -50.19 -5.05
N PHE A 15 18.19 -48.89 -5.37
CA PHE A 15 18.37 -47.83 -4.38
C PHE A 15 17.10 -47.75 -3.51
N ILE A 16 17.14 -48.41 -2.36
CA ILE A 16 16.17 -48.20 -1.28
C ILE A 16 16.54 -46.86 -0.63
N PHE A 17 15.80 -45.80 -0.98
CA PHE A 17 15.81 -44.55 -0.22
C PHE A 17 15.22 -44.83 1.17
N LEU A 18 16.08 -44.95 2.17
CA LEU A 18 15.70 -44.89 3.57
C LEU A 18 15.34 -43.43 3.89
N PHE A 19 14.04 -43.12 3.82
CA PHE A 19 13.51 -41.90 4.43
C PHE A 19 13.66 -42.02 5.95
N SER A 20 14.49 -41.16 6.52
CA SER A 20 14.61 -40.95 7.96
C SER A 20 13.27 -40.47 8.54
N PRO A 21 12.71 -41.11 9.57
CA PRO A 21 11.52 -40.59 10.25
C PRO A 21 12.00 -39.67 11.38
N TYR A 22 12.18 -38.39 11.07
CA TYR A 22 11.99 -37.35 12.09
C TYR A 22 10.68 -36.65 11.77
N ILE A 23 9.59 -37.30 12.14
CA ILE A 23 8.26 -36.67 12.23
C ILE A 23 7.74 -37.00 13.62
N ILE A 24 8.01 -36.12 14.59
CA ILE A 24 7.12 -35.99 15.75
C ILE A 24 5.91 -35.24 15.20
N GLY A 25 5.08 -36.00 14.49
CA GLY A 25 3.88 -35.52 13.84
C GLY A 25 2.77 -35.61 14.85
N ASP A 26 2.23 -34.47 15.20
CA ASP A 26 0.86 -34.37 15.66
C ASP A 26 -0.04 -35.25 14.78
N SER A 27 -0.57 -36.35 15.34
CA SER A 27 -1.29 -37.38 14.59
C SER A 27 -2.73 -36.98 14.24
N ARG A 28 -3.09 -35.72 14.52
CA ARG A 28 -4.43 -35.18 14.31
C ARG A 28 -4.65 -34.91 12.81
N ASP A 29 -5.70 -35.50 12.27
CA ASP A 29 -6.16 -35.24 10.89
C ASP A 29 -6.70 -33.81 10.76
N PHE A 30 -6.78 -33.30 9.54
CA PHE A 30 -7.38 -31.99 9.23
C PHE A 30 -8.78 -31.83 9.84
N ASP A 31 -9.55 -32.92 9.88
CA ASP A 31 -10.90 -32.94 10.45
C ASP A 31 -10.94 -32.48 11.92
N TYR A 32 -9.91 -32.76 12.71
CA TYR A 32 -9.80 -32.27 14.09
C TYR A 32 -9.81 -30.74 14.14
N TYR A 33 -9.04 -30.09 13.26
CA TYR A 33 -8.92 -28.64 13.23
C TYR A 33 -10.14 -27.98 12.59
N SER A 34 -10.71 -28.60 11.56
CA SER A 34 -11.89 -28.07 10.86
C SER A 34 -13.15 -28.02 11.71
N ASN A 35 -13.28 -28.92 12.69
CA ASN A 35 -14.41 -29.00 13.60
C ASN A 35 -14.17 -28.26 14.93
N ASN A 36 -13.05 -27.56 15.07
CA ASN A 36 -12.65 -26.92 16.31
C ASN A 36 -12.62 -25.39 16.17
N ASN A 37 -13.49 -24.72 16.94
CA ASN A 37 -13.65 -23.27 16.93
C ASN A 37 -12.42 -22.48 17.46
N ASN A 38 -11.44 -23.17 18.05
CA ASN A 38 -10.15 -22.59 18.46
C ASN A 38 -9.21 -22.33 17.28
N PHE A 39 -9.61 -22.71 16.07
CA PHE A 39 -8.82 -22.53 14.85
C PHE A 39 -9.64 -21.81 13.78
N PHE A 40 -8.96 -21.01 12.97
CA PHE A 40 -9.50 -20.51 11.72
C PHE A 40 -8.71 -21.10 10.55
N ILE A 41 -9.36 -21.15 9.38
CA ILE A 41 -8.84 -21.80 8.19
C ILE A 41 -8.88 -20.85 7.01
N ARG A 42 -7.84 -20.89 6.17
CA ARG A 42 -7.74 -20.19 4.90
C ARG A 42 -7.39 -21.15 3.78
N ASN A 43 -7.99 -20.91 2.62
CA ASN A 43 -7.69 -21.65 1.39
C ASN A 43 -6.63 -20.87 0.61
N ILE A 44 -5.42 -21.42 0.53
CA ILE A 44 -4.27 -20.78 -0.09
C ILE A 44 -3.50 -21.88 -0.82
N ASP A 45 -3.05 -21.62 -2.03
CA ASP A 45 -2.07 -22.47 -2.71
C ASP A 45 -0.70 -22.21 -2.05
N ILE A 46 -0.23 -23.13 -1.21
CA ILE A 46 0.96 -22.91 -0.38
C ILE A 46 2.25 -23.39 -1.06
N ASN A 47 2.15 -24.09 -2.19
CA ASN A 47 3.28 -24.68 -2.89
C ASN A 47 3.37 -24.26 -4.38
N ASN A 48 2.49 -23.36 -4.82
CA ASN A 48 2.35 -22.86 -6.18
C ASN A 48 2.06 -23.97 -7.22
N ASP A 49 1.27 -24.97 -6.86
CA ASP A 49 0.82 -26.03 -7.79
C ASP A 49 -0.56 -25.76 -8.43
N ASN A 50 -1.13 -24.57 -8.17
CA ASN A 50 -2.47 -24.12 -8.54
C ASN A 50 -3.61 -24.90 -7.86
N ILE A 51 -3.34 -25.64 -6.78
CA ILE A 51 -4.35 -26.32 -5.97
C ILE A 51 -4.49 -25.61 -4.64
N LEU A 52 -5.73 -25.31 -4.25
CA LEU A 52 -5.98 -24.69 -2.95
C LEU A 52 -5.77 -25.69 -1.80
N ASP A 53 -4.81 -25.36 -0.96
CA ASP A 53 -4.44 -26.04 0.27
C ASP A 53 -5.09 -25.38 1.50
N LYS A 54 -4.73 -25.85 2.70
CA LYS A 54 -5.23 -25.28 3.95
C LYS A 54 -4.10 -24.70 4.78
N VAL A 55 -4.27 -23.43 5.13
CA VAL A 55 -3.50 -22.78 6.20
C VAL A 55 -4.42 -22.67 7.41
N VAL A 56 -3.96 -23.19 8.54
CA VAL A 56 -4.72 -23.25 9.78
C VAL A 56 -3.90 -22.57 10.87
N SER A 57 -4.55 -21.73 11.67
CA SER A 57 -3.94 -21.16 12.87
C SER A 57 -4.97 -20.93 13.95
N ASN A 58 -4.51 -20.78 15.19
CA ASN A 58 -5.39 -20.51 16.32
C ASN A 58 -6.14 -19.18 16.17
N THR A 59 -7.38 -19.16 16.64
CA THR A 59 -8.10 -17.91 16.90
C THR A 59 -7.48 -17.17 18.08
N ARG A 60 -7.83 -15.89 18.23
CA ARG A 60 -7.35 -15.04 19.32
C ARG A 60 -7.52 -15.72 20.69
N GLY A 61 -6.43 -15.80 21.45
CA GLY A 61 -6.39 -16.37 22.80
C GLY A 61 -6.43 -17.90 22.88
N ALA A 62 -6.48 -18.62 21.75
CA ALA A 62 -6.67 -20.08 21.74
C ALA A 62 -5.38 -20.90 21.54
N GLY A 63 -4.24 -20.24 21.30
CA GLY A 63 -2.93 -20.87 21.09
C GLY A 63 -2.07 -20.08 20.10
N ASN A 64 -0.94 -20.67 19.70
CA ASN A 64 0.04 -20.06 18.80
C ASN A 64 0.44 -20.99 17.63
N GLU A 65 -0.35 -22.00 17.29
CA GLU A 65 -0.03 -22.95 16.22
C GLU A 65 -0.25 -22.34 14.83
N LEU A 66 0.68 -22.62 13.92
CA LEU A 66 0.55 -22.39 12.48
C LEU A 66 0.79 -23.71 11.74
N LEU A 67 -0.20 -24.14 10.96
CA LEU A 67 -0.22 -25.45 10.32
C LEU A 67 -0.53 -25.30 8.84
N PHE A 68 0.21 -26.01 8.00
CA PHE A 68 -0.11 -26.11 6.58
C PHE A 68 -0.43 -27.54 6.17
N PHE A 69 -1.52 -27.71 5.42
CA PHE A 69 -1.94 -29.00 4.90
C PHE A 69 -2.06 -28.96 3.38
N LEU A 70 -1.31 -29.82 2.69
CA LEU A 70 -1.42 -30.00 1.25
C LEU A 70 -2.59 -30.91 0.88
N LYS A 71 -3.26 -30.59 -0.23
CA LYS A 71 -4.34 -31.38 -0.78
C LYS A 71 -3.80 -32.52 -1.64
N TYR A 72 -4.14 -33.76 -1.28
CA TYR A 72 -3.84 -34.96 -2.06
C TYR A 72 -5.09 -35.82 -2.20
N ASN A 73 -5.55 -36.07 -3.44
CA ASN A 73 -6.66 -37.00 -3.74
C ASN A 73 -7.90 -36.80 -2.82
N LYS A 74 -8.32 -35.53 -2.65
CA LYS A 74 -9.43 -35.08 -1.78
C LYS A 74 -9.16 -35.11 -0.26
N LYS A 75 -7.99 -35.54 0.19
CA LYS A 75 -7.58 -35.49 1.61
C LYS A 75 -6.56 -34.38 1.81
N TYR A 76 -6.40 -33.95 3.06
CA TYR A 76 -5.42 -32.95 3.46
C TYR A 76 -4.34 -33.61 4.32
N LYS A 77 -3.06 -33.39 3.98
CA LYS A 77 -1.92 -33.94 4.72
C LYS A 77 -1.12 -32.81 5.34
N LEU A 78 -0.89 -32.86 6.65
CA LEU A 78 -0.04 -31.91 7.36
C LEU A 78 1.39 -31.99 6.80
N VAL A 79 1.91 -30.84 6.35
CA VAL A 79 3.27 -30.69 5.81
C VAL A 79 4.13 -29.70 6.58
N PHE A 80 3.50 -28.86 7.40
CA PHE A 80 4.18 -27.89 8.25
C PHE A 80 3.42 -27.73 9.55
N LYS A 81 4.17 -27.70 10.66
CA LYS A 81 3.70 -27.29 11.97
C LYS A 81 4.76 -26.39 12.60
N GLY A 82 4.35 -25.18 12.96
CA GLY A 82 5.21 -24.20 13.61
C GLY A 82 4.40 -23.24 14.47
N ILE A 83 5.01 -22.10 14.76
CA ILE A 83 4.38 -21.02 15.53
C ILE A 83 3.85 -19.93 14.60
N ASN A 84 2.80 -19.25 15.03
CA ASN A 84 2.00 -18.35 14.21
C ASN A 84 2.46 -16.88 14.24
N LEU A 85 3.72 -16.64 14.66
CA LEU A 85 4.37 -15.32 14.71
C LEU A 85 3.63 -14.29 15.58
N SER A 86 2.60 -14.72 16.32
CA SER A 86 1.94 -13.89 17.30
C SER A 86 2.77 -13.97 18.58
N GLU A 87 3.57 -12.93 18.82
CA GLU A 87 4.44 -12.78 19.99
C GLU A 87 3.72 -13.19 21.28
N ASP A 88 4.46 -13.83 22.20
CA ASP A 88 4.04 -14.46 23.47
C ASP A 88 2.99 -13.65 24.26
N GLY A 89 1.73 -13.76 23.86
CA GLY A 89 0.55 -13.16 24.50
C GLY A 89 0.21 -11.71 24.13
N GLY A 90 1.05 -11.00 23.37
CA GLY A 90 0.81 -9.58 23.03
C GLY A 90 0.09 -9.34 21.69
N ALA A 91 0.27 -10.26 20.75
CA ALA A 91 -0.31 -10.19 19.41
C ALA A 91 -1.19 -11.42 19.12
N PHE A 92 -2.01 -11.33 18.08
CA PHE A 92 -2.75 -12.45 17.51
C PHE A 92 -2.75 -12.35 15.99
N ILE A 93 -2.94 -13.47 15.27
CA ILE A 93 -3.19 -13.40 13.83
C ILE A 93 -4.59 -12.81 13.59
N SER A 94 -4.63 -11.64 12.95
CA SER A 94 -5.87 -11.04 12.49
C SER A 94 -6.37 -11.69 11.21
N ASP A 95 -5.46 -12.05 10.29
CA ASP A 95 -5.80 -12.73 9.04
C ASP A 95 -4.56 -13.37 8.38
N ILE A 96 -4.82 -14.28 7.44
CA ILE A 96 -3.83 -14.79 6.49
C ILE A 96 -4.44 -14.68 5.10
N LYS A 97 -3.78 -13.95 4.21
CA LYS A 97 -4.30 -13.63 2.88
C LYS A 97 -3.42 -14.21 1.80
N ASN A 98 -4.04 -14.81 0.79
CA ASN A 98 -3.37 -15.07 -0.47
C ASN A 98 -3.13 -13.73 -1.18
N LEU A 99 -1.94 -13.55 -1.75
CA LEU A 99 -1.56 -12.32 -2.46
C LEU A 99 -1.75 -12.44 -3.98
N ASN A 100 -1.95 -13.65 -4.52
CA ASN A 100 -1.95 -13.92 -5.96
C ASN A 100 -0.74 -13.26 -6.66
N ASP A 101 0.43 -13.33 -6.01
CA ASP A 101 1.68 -12.69 -6.43
C ASP A 101 2.73 -13.80 -6.68
N ASP A 102 3.44 -13.73 -7.80
CA ASP A 102 4.50 -14.68 -8.16
C ASP A 102 5.65 -14.71 -7.13
N LYS A 103 5.84 -13.63 -6.38
CA LYS A 103 6.91 -13.47 -5.41
C LYS A 103 6.54 -14.02 -4.03
N TYR A 104 5.28 -13.83 -3.61
CA TYR A 104 4.80 -14.16 -2.27
C TYR A 104 3.48 -14.92 -2.37
N ILE A 105 3.45 -16.12 -1.81
CA ILE A 105 2.25 -16.97 -1.85
C ILE A 105 1.17 -16.46 -0.88
N MET A 106 1.59 -15.80 0.20
CA MET A 106 0.68 -15.27 1.22
C MET A 106 1.33 -14.19 2.07
N VAL A 107 0.48 -13.46 2.79
CA VAL A 107 0.84 -12.59 3.90
C VAL A 107 0.15 -13.08 5.18
N ILE A 108 0.93 -13.23 6.25
CA ILE A 108 0.41 -13.45 7.61
C ILE A 108 0.34 -12.08 8.29
N ILE A 109 -0.81 -11.73 8.85
CA ILE A 109 -1.06 -10.42 9.45
C ILE A 109 -1.29 -10.59 10.95
N THR A 110 -0.34 -10.13 11.77
CA THR A 110 -0.53 -10.09 13.23
C THR A 110 -0.87 -8.68 13.69
N THR A 111 -1.70 -8.59 14.71
CA THR A 111 -2.11 -7.32 15.34
C THR A 111 -1.99 -7.43 16.85
N THR A 112 -1.56 -6.35 17.49
CA THR A 112 -1.58 -6.22 18.95
C THR A 112 -2.88 -5.56 19.42
N ASP A 113 -3.37 -5.96 20.59
CA ASP A 113 -4.62 -5.41 21.13
C ASP A 113 -4.48 -3.95 21.59
N ASN A 114 -3.40 -3.66 22.32
CA ASN A 114 -3.26 -2.37 23.01
C ASN A 114 -2.20 -1.44 22.40
N LEU A 115 -1.29 -1.98 21.58
CA LEU A 115 -0.13 -1.22 21.09
C LEU A 115 -0.36 -0.62 19.69
N ASN A 116 -1.51 -0.89 19.05
CA ASN A 116 -1.81 -0.45 17.68
C ASN A 116 -0.69 -0.80 16.68
N ILE A 117 -0.13 -2.01 16.82
CA ILE A 117 0.92 -2.54 15.95
C ILE A 117 0.30 -3.59 15.04
N THR A 118 0.54 -3.45 13.74
CA THR A 118 0.21 -4.48 12.74
C THR A 118 1.47 -4.93 12.04
N ASN A 119 1.75 -6.23 12.00
CA ASN A 119 2.87 -6.80 11.25
C ASN A 119 2.36 -7.62 10.07
N ASN A 120 2.90 -7.34 8.89
CA ASN A 120 2.64 -8.08 7.67
C ASN A 120 3.89 -8.90 7.30
N TYR A 121 3.83 -10.22 7.47
CA TYR A 121 4.92 -11.15 7.13
C TYR A 121 4.65 -11.75 5.75
N TYR A 122 5.47 -11.40 4.77
CA TYR A 122 5.34 -11.86 3.39
C TYR A 122 6.11 -13.17 3.21
N ILE A 123 5.37 -14.22 2.86
CA ILE A 123 5.87 -15.60 2.81
C ILE A 123 6.09 -16.01 1.37
N ASN A 124 7.26 -16.59 1.10
CA ASN A 124 7.61 -17.21 -0.16
C ASN A 124 7.81 -18.72 0.04
N TYR A 125 7.34 -19.52 -0.93
CA TYR A 125 7.64 -20.95 -0.99
C TYR A 125 8.82 -21.20 -1.93
N ASN A 126 9.79 -21.99 -1.47
CA ASN A 126 10.95 -22.38 -2.27
C ASN A 126 11.48 -23.74 -1.83
N LYS A 127 11.60 -24.69 -2.77
CA LYS A 127 12.18 -26.03 -2.55
C LYS A 127 11.61 -26.78 -1.33
N GLY A 128 10.28 -26.78 -1.16
CA GLY A 128 9.63 -27.50 -0.07
C GLY A 128 9.62 -26.78 1.28
N LYS A 129 10.02 -25.51 1.32
CA LYS A 129 10.10 -24.70 2.55
C LYS A 129 9.45 -23.34 2.36
N TRP A 130 9.02 -22.76 3.46
CA TRP A 130 8.41 -21.44 3.51
C TRP A 130 9.32 -20.45 4.23
N PHE A 131 9.51 -19.28 3.62
CA PHE A 131 10.44 -18.27 4.11
C PHE A 131 9.75 -16.92 4.27
N ILE A 132 10.01 -16.24 5.38
CA ILE A 132 9.73 -14.82 5.53
C ILE A 132 10.78 -14.05 4.73
N LYS A 133 10.31 -13.27 3.75
CA LYS A 133 11.16 -12.53 2.81
C LYS A 133 11.05 -11.02 2.97
N LYS A 134 9.92 -10.55 3.49
CA LYS A 134 9.64 -9.16 3.78
C LYS A 134 8.77 -9.06 5.02
N ILE A 135 9.01 -8.04 5.84
CA ILE A 135 8.14 -7.64 6.94
C ILE A 135 7.82 -6.16 6.78
N ILE A 136 6.54 -5.80 6.93
CA ILE A 136 6.11 -4.41 7.08
C ILE A 136 5.39 -4.30 8.40
N SER A 137 5.94 -3.50 9.31
CA SER A 137 5.34 -3.20 10.61
C SER A 137 4.75 -1.79 10.59
N GLU A 138 3.45 -1.69 10.82
CA GLU A 138 2.72 -0.44 11.03
C GLU A 138 2.61 -0.19 12.54
N TYR A 139 3.12 0.96 12.99
CA TYR A 139 2.99 1.47 14.36
C TYR A 139 2.10 2.71 14.34
N GLY A 140 1.03 2.73 15.14
CA GLY A 140 0.11 3.86 15.27
C GLY A 140 -0.30 4.15 16.71
N GLY A 141 -1.28 5.04 16.89
CA GLY A 141 -1.89 5.28 18.20
C GLY A 141 -0.98 5.95 19.24
N PHE A 142 -0.04 6.78 18.78
CA PHE A 142 0.86 7.53 19.67
C PHE A 142 0.05 8.53 20.51
N LEU A 143 0.30 8.57 21.83
CA LEU A 143 -0.44 9.42 22.75
C LEU A 143 -0.28 10.91 22.46
N ASP A 144 0.89 11.34 21.97
CA ASP A 144 1.15 12.73 21.60
C ASP A 144 0.43 13.14 20.31
N ASP A 145 0.21 12.18 19.40
CA ASP A 145 -0.38 12.41 18.09
C ASP A 145 -0.92 11.09 17.51
N TYR A 146 -2.19 10.79 17.80
CA TYR A 146 -2.84 9.54 17.40
C TYR A 146 -2.95 9.38 15.88
N THR A 147 -2.74 10.46 15.12
CA THR A 147 -2.84 10.45 13.67
C THR A 147 -1.56 9.95 13.01
N LYS A 148 -0.41 9.96 13.69
CA LYS A 148 0.85 9.48 13.13
C LYS A 148 0.82 7.97 12.96
N LYS A 149 1.32 7.53 11.82
CA LYS A 149 1.61 6.13 11.52
C LYS A 149 3.05 6.00 11.05
N TYR A 150 3.76 5.00 11.54
CA TYR A 150 5.11 4.68 11.08
C TYR A 150 5.13 3.31 10.43
N TYR A 151 5.72 3.24 9.24
CA TYR A 151 5.89 2.01 8.48
C TYR A 151 7.36 1.62 8.47
N CYS A 152 7.70 0.58 9.22
CA CYS A 152 9.04 0.00 9.25
C CYS A 152 9.09 -1.18 8.25
N GLU A 153 9.90 -1.04 7.20
CA GLU A 153 10.04 -2.07 6.17
C GLU A 153 11.37 -2.81 6.30
N PHE A 154 11.30 -4.14 6.36
CA PHE A 154 12.44 -5.04 6.41
C PHE A 154 12.40 -5.94 5.18
N ASP A 155 13.24 -5.64 4.20
CA ASP A 155 13.32 -6.35 2.92
C ASP A 155 14.48 -7.34 2.87
N ARG A 156 14.47 -8.20 1.84
CA ARG A 156 15.53 -9.17 1.52
C ARG A 156 15.84 -10.15 2.65
N LEU A 157 14.83 -10.44 3.48
CA LEU A 157 14.93 -11.45 4.51
C LEU A 157 14.99 -12.85 3.90
N ASN A 158 15.51 -13.80 4.67
CA ASN A 158 15.51 -15.21 4.31
C ASN A 158 15.36 -16.08 5.56
N LEU A 159 14.27 -15.88 6.28
CA LEU A 159 14.01 -16.57 7.55
C LEU A 159 13.13 -17.79 7.30
N ASP A 160 13.61 -18.98 7.61
CA ASP A 160 12.87 -20.24 7.46
C ASP A 160 11.79 -20.34 8.54
N LEU A 161 10.51 -20.43 8.14
CA LEU A 161 9.39 -20.55 9.09
C LEU A 161 9.46 -21.82 9.95
N SER A 162 10.20 -22.85 9.51
CA SER A 162 10.41 -24.08 10.29
C SER A 162 11.50 -23.97 11.35
N SER A 163 12.19 -22.83 11.42
CA SER A 163 13.24 -22.58 12.42
C SER A 163 12.63 -22.48 13.82
N SER A 164 13.12 -23.28 14.77
CA SER A 164 12.63 -23.27 16.16
C SER A 164 12.92 -21.96 16.91
N ASP A 165 13.83 -21.14 16.38
CA ASP A 165 14.24 -19.84 16.90
C ASP A 165 13.81 -18.69 15.96
N ILE A 166 12.79 -18.89 15.14
CA ILE A 166 12.31 -17.88 14.18
C ILE A 166 12.01 -16.54 14.87
N ASP A 167 11.38 -16.57 16.04
CA ASP A 167 11.03 -15.37 16.79
C ASP A 167 12.26 -14.52 17.11
N SER A 168 13.34 -15.10 17.65
CA SER A 168 14.54 -14.33 18.01
C SER A 168 15.28 -13.72 16.81
N LYS A 169 14.96 -14.18 15.59
CA LYS A 169 15.53 -13.68 14.32
C LYS A 169 14.68 -12.60 13.66
N LEU A 170 13.48 -12.32 14.16
CA LEU A 170 12.61 -11.30 13.60
C LEU A 170 13.15 -9.89 13.88
N PRO A 171 13.49 -9.10 12.85
CA PRO A 171 14.14 -7.79 13.02
C PRO A 171 13.18 -6.70 13.51
N ASN A 172 11.86 -6.95 13.48
CA ASN A 172 10.82 -6.04 13.93
C ASN A 172 10.45 -6.20 15.41
N LEU A 173 11.12 -7.11 16.12
CA LEU A 173 10.92 -7.27 17.56
C LEU A 173 11.57 -6.15 18.36
N TYR A 174 10.86 -5.69 19.39
CA TYR A 174 11.37 -4.76 20.40
C TYR A 174 11.98 -3.46 19.82
N LEU A 175 11.43 -2.96 18.72
CA LEU A 175 11.87 -1.68 18.16
C LEU A 175 11.57 -0.54 19.14
N SER A 176 12.61 0.21 19.51
CA SER A 176 12.42 1.42 20.33
C SER A 176 11.69 2.52 19.56
N ASP A 177 10.94 3.37 20.26
CA ASP A 177 10.32 4.59 19.71
C ASP A 177 11.32 5.46 18.94
N ARG A 178 12.56 5.56 19.45
CA ARG A 178 13.63 6.30 18.81
C ARG A 178 14.01 5.68 17.46
N TYR A 179 14.04 4.36 17.37
CA TYR A 179 14.29 3.68 16.09
C TYR A 179 13.15 3.96 15.13
N ILE A 180 11.90 3.73 15.56
CA ILE A 180 10.69 3.89 14.75
C ILE A 180 10.64 5.31 14.15
N LYS A 181 10.78 6.33 14.99
CA LYS A 181 10.68 7.74 14.57
C LYS A 181 11.79 8.18 13.61
N ASN A 182 12.97 7.55 13.66
CA ASN A 182 14.15 7.97 12.87
C ASN A 182 14.40 7.11 11.62
N LYS A 183 13.93 5.86 11.59
CA LYS A 183 14.25 4.91 10.53
C LYS A 183 13.05 4.47 9.72
N CYS A 184 11.84 4.65 10.23
CA CYS A 184 10.63 4.21 9.58
C CYS A 184 9.94 5.36 8.85
N ARG A 185 9.18 5.02 7.80
CA ARG A 185 8.48 6.01 6.99
C ARG A 185 7.28 6.55 7.77
N LEU A 186 7.25 7.86 7.97
CA LEU A 186 6.10 8.56 8.56
C LEU A 186 4.95 8.66 7.54
N ASP A 187 3.74 8.45 8.02
CA ASP A 187 2.48 8.73 7.35
C ASP A 187 1.47 9.30 8.37
N PHE A 188 0.32 9.73 7.87
CA PHE A 188 -0.75 10.27 8.71
C PHE A 188 -2.09 9.65 8.35
N PHE A 189 -2.88 9.38 9.39
CA PHE A 189 -4.30 9.09 9.27
C PHE A 189 -5.05 10.37 8.87
N PHE A 190 -5.94 10.21 7.92
CA PHE A 190 -6.86 11.24 7.46
C PHE A 190 -8.28 10.68 7.44
N GLU A 191 -9.21 11.55 7.77
CA GLU A 191 -10.64 11.29 7.78
C GLU A 191 -11.23 11.11 6.37
N LYS A 192 -12.53 10.89 6.28
CA LYS A 192 -13.18 10.72 4.97
C LYS A 192 -13.29 12.03 4.21
N SER A 193 -13.31 13.16 4.93
CA SER A 193 -13.48 14.49 4.35
C SER A 193 -12.50 15.50 4.94
N ILE A 194 -12.24 16.58 4.20
CA ILE A 194 -11.44 17.71 4.68
C ILE A 194 -12.13 18.44 5.84
N ASP A 195 -13.45 18.41 5.90
CA ASP A 195 -14.24 18.96 7.01
C ASP A 195 -13.90 18.28 8.33
N GLU A 196 -13.96 16.95 8.35
CA GLU A 196 -13.59 16.14 9.52
C GLU A 196 -12.13 16.38 9.93
N PHE A 197 -11.22 16.60 8.97
CA PHE A 197 -9.84 17.01 9.29
C PHE A 197 -9.78 18.40 9.94
N ILE A 198 -10.55 19.36 9.43
CA ILE A 198 -10.60 20.75 9.94
C ILE A 198 -11.19 20.82 11.35
N ASP A 199 -12.07 19.88 11.72
CA ASP A 199 -12.62 19.76 13.06
C ASP A 199 -11.55 19.46 14.12
N ARG A 200 -10.42 18.84 13.74
CA ARG A 200 -9.27 18.61 14.63
C ARG A 200 -8.68 19.89 15.22
N PHE A 201 -8.86 21.04 14.55
CA PHE A 201 -8.39 22.32 15.07
C PHE A 201 -9.21 22.82 16.27
N ASN A 202 -10.33 22.17 16.57
CA ASN A 202 -11.12 22.44 17.77
C ASN A 202 -10.63 21.59 18.96
N ASP A 203 -9.70 20.66 18.74
CA ASP A 203 -8.98 19.91 19.78
C ASP A 203 -7.86 20.79 20.36
N ASP A 204 -7.59 20.65 21.65
CA ASP A 204 -6.53 21.37 22.36
C ASP A 204 -5.13 20.78 22.07
N ASN A 205 -5.03 19.72 21.26
CA ASN A 205 -3.77 19.11 20.86
C ASN A 205 -3.20 19.68 19.55
N LEU A 206 -2.21 20.57 19.64
CA LEU A 206 -1.53 21.15 18.47
C LEU A 206 -0.78 20.10 17.61
N ASN A 207 -0.36 18.98 18.18
CA ASN A 207 0.44 17.98 17.46
C ASN A 207 -0.36 17.31 16.34
N ILE A 208 -1.68 17.13 16.52
CA ILE A 208 -2.54 16.47 15.53
C ILE A 208 -2.90 17.35 14.32
N VAL A 209 -2.51 18.63 14.35
CA VAL A 209 -2.70 19.58 13.24
C VAL A 209 -1.41 20.22 12.76
N SER A 210 -0.28 20.05 13.43
CA SER A 210 1.00 20.61 13.01
C SER A 210 1.83 19.63 12.16
N GLY A 211 2.84 20.16 11.46
CA GLY A 211 3.82 19.41 10.69
C GLY A 211 3.61 19.53 9.18
N LEU A 212 4.60 20.07 8.48
CA LEU A 212 4.55 20.30 7.03
C LEU A 212 4.23 19.02 6.21
N GLU A 213 4.76 17.86 6.60
CA GLU A 213 4.51 16.59 5.89
C GLU A 213 3.04 16.17 5.93
N ARG A 214 2.31 16.53 7.01
CA ARG A 214 0.86 16.32 7.11
C ARG A 214 0.14 17.04 5.98
N TYR A 215 0.46 18.31 5.76
CA TYR A 215 -0.18 19.11 4.72
C TYR A 215 0.22 18.67 3.31
N LYS A 216 1.46 18.24 3.11
CA LYS A 216 1.89 17.63 1.84
C LYS A 216 1.12 16.35 1.50
N LYS A 217 0.69 15.59 2.51
CA LYS A 217 -0.16 14.42 2.32
C LYS A 217 -1.63 14.79 2.16
N LEU A 218 -2.13 15.73 2.97
CA LEU A 218 -3.49 16.26 2.92
C LEU A 218 -3.87 16.70 1.51
N THR A 219 -3.01 17.47 0.85
CA THR A 219 -3.26 18.01 -0.50
C THR A 219 -3.33 16.95 -1.60
N LYS A 220 -2.74 15.78 -1.36
CA LYS A 220 -2.85 14.60 -2.25
C LYS A 220 -4.15 13.84 -2.02
N ILE A 221 -4.66 13.82 -0.79
CA ILE A 221 -5.88 13.09 -0.41
C ILE A 221 -7.12 13.91 -0.76
N TYR A 222 -7.12 15.21 -0.46
CA TYR A 222 -8.22 16.11 -0.75
C TYR A 222 -7.80 17.13 -1.82
N PRO A 223 -7.98 16.83 -3.11
CA PRO A 223 -7.56 17.74 -4.17
C PRO A 223 -8.30 19.09 -4.10
N TYR A 224 -7.62 20.16 -4.52
CA TYR A 224 -8.23 21.49 -4.59
C TYR A 224 -9.14 21.61 -5.81
N ASN A 225 -10.40 21.95 -5.60
CA ASN A 225 -11.40 22.16 -6.64
C ASN A 225 -12.51 23.11 -6.14
N LYS A 226 -13.56 23.33 -6.95
CA LYS A 226 -14.67 24.23 -6.62
C LYS A 226 -15.36 23.88 -5.30
N HIS A 227 -15.48 22.59 -4.97
CA HIS A 227 -16.15 22.12 -3.75
C HIS A 227 -15.25 22.23 -2.50
N THR A 228 -13.94 22.06 -2.64
CA THR A 228 -13.00 22.10 -1.51
C THR A 228 -12.39 23.48 -1.26
N ARG A 229 -12.56 24.43 -2.19
CA ARG A 229 -11.97 25.78 -2.12
C ARG A 229 -12.25 26.52 -0.81
N THR A 230 -13.49 26.55 -0.35
CA THR A 230 -13.88 27.25 0.88
C THR A 230 -13.21 26.62 2.11
N LYS A 231 -13.07 25.29 2.12
CA LYS A 231 -12.41 24.52 3.19
C LYS A 231 -10.92 24.78 3.25
N TYR A 232 -10.26 24.93 2.11
CA TYR A 232 -8.87 25.35 2.06
C TYR A 232 -8.63 26.78 2.57
N LEU A 233 -9.57 27.70 2.33
CA LEU A 233 -9.51 29.05 2.90
C LEU A 233 -9.73 29.03 4.42
N GLU A 234 -10.68 28.23 4.89
CA GLU A 234 -10.89 28.00 6.32
C GLU A 234 -9.62 27.42 6.98
N LEU A 235 -8.97 26.45 6.34
CA LEU A 235 -7.73 25.85 6.81
C LEU A 235 -6.62 26.89 6.98
N ILE A 236 -6.43 27.80 6.02
CA ILE A 236 -5.48 28.90 6.12
C ILE A 236 -5.78 29.79 7.33
N TYR A 237 -7.06 30.11 7.55
CA TYR A 237 -7.48 30.92 8.69
C TYR A 237 -7.14 30.23 10.02
N LYS A 238 -7.47 28.94 10.16
CA LYS A 238 -7.16 28.17 11.38
C LYS A 238 -5.66 28.03 11.62
N LEU A 239 -4.87 27.75 10.59
CA LEU A 239 -3.41 27.73 10.65
C LEU A 239 -2.82 29.08 11.10
N SER A 240 -3.38 30.18 10.59
CA SER A 240 -2.97 31.53 10.98
C SER A 240 -3.26 31.81 12.45
N LYS A 241 -4.42 31.37 12.98
CA LYS A 241 -4.79 31.54 14.39
C LYS A 241 -3.84 30.80 15.34
N LEU A 242 -3.31 29.66 14.90
CA LEU A 242 -2.35 28.85 15.67
C LEU A 242 -0.87 29.22 15.42
N ASN A 243 -0.59 30.29 14.65
CA ASN A 243 0.77 30.69 14.27
C ASN A 243 1.60 29.61 13.54
N LEU A 244 0.95 28.67 12.86
CA LEU A 244 1.58 27.61 12.04
C LEU A 244 1.96 28.15 10.66
N LYS A 245 3.03 28.97 10.62
CA LYS A 245 3.42 29.76 9.44
C LYS A 245 3.88 28.90 8.26
N GLU A 246 4.64 27.82 8.50
CA GLU A 246 5.18 26.98 7.42
C GLU A 246 4.07 26.21 6.71
N GLU A 247 3.17 25.62 7.48
CA GLU A 247 2.00 24.89 7.01
C GLU A 247 1.05 25.81 6.25
N LYS A 248 0.79 27.00 6.79
CA LYS A 248 -0.01 28.04 6.12
C LYS A 248 0.58 28.39 4.77
N ASN A 249 1.88 28.74 4.73
CA ASN A 249 2.58 29.11 3.50
C ASN A 249 2.55 27.97 2.47
N TYR A 250 2.64 26.72 2.90
CA TYR A 250 2.52 25.56 2.01
C TYR A 250 1.13 25.48 1.38
N ILE A 251 0.06 25.58 2.19
CA ILE A 251 -1.32 25.55 1.68
C ILE A 251 -1.61 26.72 0.75
N GLU A 252 -1.19 27.94 1.10
CA GLU A 252 -1.34 29.13 0.24
C GLU A 252 -0.66 28.93 -1.12
N LYS A 253 0.58 28.41 -1.13
CA LYS A 253 1.28 28.06 -2.38
C LYS A 253 0.53 26.97 -3.15
N PHE A 254 0.05 25.92 -2.49
CA PHE A 254 -0.71 24.86 -3.14
C PHE A 254 -1.98 25.40 -3.81
N ILE A 255 -2.76 26.24 -3.13
CA ILE A 255 -3.94 26.90 -3.70
C ILE A 255 -3.54 27.80 -4.87
N PHE A 256 -2.47 28.59 -4.73
CA PHE A 256 -1.94 29.44 -5.80
C PHE A 256 -1.64 28.58 -7.05
N SER A 257 -0.86 27.51 -6.91
CA SER A 257 -0.52 26.59 -8.00
C SER A 257 -1.76 26.04 -8.72
N ASN A 258 -2.78 25.63 -7.96
CA ASN A 258 -3.99 25.04 -8.54
C ASN A 258 -4.95 26.09 -9.14
N ASN A 259 -4.97 27.31 -8.61
CA ASN A 259 -5.66 28.44 -9.24
C ASN A 259 -4.98 28.89 -10.54
N PHE A 260 -3.68 28.61 -10.66
CA PHE A 260 -2.84 28.95 -11.79
C PHE A 260 -2.39 27.71 -12.56
N ASN A 261 -3.34 26.84 -12.93
CA ASN A 261 -3.20 25.92 -14.06
C ASN A 261 -3.21 26.73 -15.36
N TYR A 262 -2.17 27.55 -15.52
CA TYR A 262 -1.93 28.26 -16.77
C TYR A 262 -1.41 27.26 -17.77
N LYS A 263 -2.04 27.20 -18.93
CA LYS A 263 -1.43 26.61 -20.10
C LYS A 263 -0.63 27.67 -20.85
N ILE A 264 0.49 27.27 -21.41
CA ILE A 264 1.37 28.13 -22.19
C ILE A 264 0.95 28.04 -23.64
N VAL A 265 0.68 29.19 -24.26
CA VAL A 265 0.43 29.30 -25.69
C VAL A 265 1.67 28.88 -26.46
N LEU A 266 1.52 27.87 -27.33
CA LEU A 266 2.64 27.23 -28.02
C LEU A 266 3.17 28.06 -29.20
N ASP A 267 2.26 28.73 -29.92
CA ASP A 267 2.51 29.61 -31.07
C ASP A 267 1.39 30.66 -31.20
N LYS A 268 1.50 31.60 -32.15
CA LYS A 268 0.49 32.65 -32.35
C LYS A 268 -0.91 32.04 -32.58
N VAL A 269 -1.85 32.35 -31.71
CA VAL A 269 -3.23 31.84 -31.74
C VAL A 269 -4.24 32.97 -31.76
N TYR A 270 -5.22 32.90 -32.67
CA TYR A 270 -6.32 33.87 -32.72
C TYR A 270 -7.41 33.52 -31.71
N LEU A 271 -8.04 34.54 -31.14
CA LEU A 271 -9.13 34.40 -30.17
C LEU A 271 -10.48 34.39 -30.88
N TYR A 272 -11.40 33.54 -30.41
CA TYR A 272 -12.75 33.36 -30.96
C TYR A 272 -13.82 33.72 -29.94
N ASP A 273 -14.90 34.35 -30.39
CA ASP A 273 -16.02 34.70 -29.51
C ASP A 273 -16.91 33.49 -29.19
N SER A 274 -17.98 33.71 -28.42
CA SER A 274 -18.94 32.66 -28.06
C SER A 274 -19.68 32.05 -29.26
N ASN A 275 -19.79 32.79 -30.37
CA ASN A 275 -20.43 32.34 -31.61
C ASN A 275 -19.45 31.59 -32.54
N GLY A 276 -18.18 31.47 -32.14
CA GLY A 276 -17.13 30.84 -32.94
C GLY A 276 -16.59 31.74 -34.04
N LEU A 277 -16.86 33.05 -34.01
CA LEU A 277 -16.29 34.00 -34.97
C LEU A 277 -14.88 34.39 -34.55
N LYS A 278 -13.95 34.32 -35.51
CA LYS A 278 -12.55 34.70 -35.31
C LYS A 278 -12.45 36.22 -35.11
N SER A 279 -11.79 36.64 -34.05
CA SER A 279 -11.48 38.05 -33.80
C SER A 279 -10.11 38.46 -34.38
N ASN A 280 -9.86 39.77 -34.42
CA ASN A 280 -8.53 40.31 -34.74
C ASN A 280 -7.54 40.22 -33.56
N MET A 281 -7.97 39.75 -32.39
CA MET A 281 -7.12 39.57 -31.23
C MET A 281 -6.40 38.22 -31.32
N TYR A 282 -5.17 38.19 -30.82
CA TYR A 282 -4.35 37.00 -30.78
C TYR A 282 -3.48 36.99 -29.52
N LEU A 283 -3.08 35.79 -29.13
CA LEU A 283 -2.03 35.54 -28.16
C LEU A 283 -0.77 35.10 -28.90
N ILE A 284 0.39 35.30 -28.27
CA ILE A 284 1.68 34.91 -28.81
C ILE A 284 2.30 33.79 -27.98
N LYS A 285 3.31 33.13 -28.56
CA LYS A 285 4.08 32.10 -27.89
C LYS A 285 4.61 32.58 -26.54
N GLY A 286 4.38 31.77 -25.51
CA GLY A 286 4.79 32.08 -24.13
C GLY A 286 3.73 32.78 -23.28
N ASP A 287 2.63 33.25 -23.88
CA ASP A 287 1.49 33.79 -23.12
C ASP A 287 0.88 32.72 -22.22
N LYS A 288 0.51 33.11 -21.00
CA LYS A 288 -0.07 32.21 -19.98
C LYS A 288 -1.57 32.42 -19.91
N VAL A 289 -2.34 31.33 -20.06
CA VAL A 289 -3.81 31.38 -20.09
C VAL A 289 -4.40 30.35 -19.13
N SER A 290 -5.42 30.73 -18.35
CA SER A 290 -6.15 29.77 -17.52
C SER A 290 -7.30 29.17 -18.32
N ILE A 291 -7.48 27.86 -18.29
CA ILE A 291 -8.66 27.23 -18.90
C ILE A 291 -9.85 27.41 -17.95
N LEU A 292 -10.91 28.02 -18.46
CA LEU A 292 -12.19 28.24 -17.76
C LEU A 292 -13.24 27.19 -18.13
N ASP A 293 -13.24 26.70 -19.37
CA ASP A 293 -14.20 25.71 -19.89
C ASP A 293 -13.62 24.94 -21.10
N GLU A 294 -14.24 23.81 -21.45
CA GLU A 294 -13.90 22.99 -22.62
C GLU A 294 -15.17 22.63 -23.42
N LYS A 295 -15.08 22.67 -24.76
CA LYS A 295 -16.10 22.07 -25.63
C LYS A 295 -15.47 21.28 -26.76
N LYS A 296 -16.19 20.25 -27.22
CA LYS A 296 -15.87 19.49 -28.43
C LYS A 296 -16.94 19.73 -29.47
N THR A 297 -16.54 20.08 -30.68
CA THR A 297 -17.45 20.19 -31.82
C THR A 297 -17.70 18.83 -32.46
N LEU A 298 -18.75 18.72 -33.28
CA LEU A 298 -19.19 17.45 -33.89
C LEU A 298 -18.14 16.82 -34.83
N ASP A 299 -17.22 17.64 -35.34
CA ASP A 299 -16.05 17.26 -36.15
C ASP A 299 -14.86 16.75 -35.31
N GLY A 300 -15.01 16.68 -33.98
CA GLY A 300 -13.97 16.20 -33.06
C GLY A 300 -12.96 17.26 -32.63
N GLN A 301 -13.09 18.52 -33.05
CA GLN A 301 -12.18 19.59 -32.63
C GLN A 301 -12.48 20.02 -31.18
N SER A 302 -11.46 19.94 -30.32
CA SER A 302 -11.52 20.47 -28.95
C SER A 302 -11.17 21.95 -28.89
N TRP A 303 -11.88 22.68 -28.04
CA TRP A 303 -11.74 24.11 -27.78
C TRP A 303 -11.68 24.38 -26.29
N TYR A 304 -10.83 25.33 -25.89
CA TYR A 304 -10.77 25.84 -24.52
C TYR A 304 -11.28 27.27 -24.46
N PHE A 305 -12.19 27.52 -23.53
CA PHE A 305 -12.52 28.87 -23.10
C PHE A 305 -11.47 29.28 -22.09
N ILE A 306 -10.76 30.36 -22.37
CA ILE A 306 -9.61 30.77 -21.57
C ILE A 306 -9.82 32.13 -20.91
N ASN A 307 -9.11 32.36 -19.80
CA ASN A 307 -8.84 33.68 -19.26
C ASN A 307 -7.37 34.03 -19.50
N PHE A 308 -7.11 35.12 -20.22
CA PHE A 308 -5.79 35.73 -20.36
C PHE A 308 -5.75 37.02 -19.55
N LYS A 309 -4.74 37.17 -18.69
CA LYS A 309 -4.52 38.37 -17.87
C LYS A 309 -3.30 39.15 -18.36
N GLY A 310 -3.54 40.07 -19.29
CA GLY A 310 -2.53 40.98 -19.85
C GLY A 310 -2.78 42.43 -19.46
N LYS A 311 -2.63 43.36 -20.42
CA LYS A 311 -3.06 44.78 -20.23
C LYS A 311 -4.58 44.91 -19.99
N LYS A 312 -5.34 43.90 -20.41
CA LYS A 312 -6.77 43.73 -20.18
C LYS A 312 -7.02 42.26 -19.87
N ASP A 313 -8.05 41.99 -19.08
CA ASP A 313 -8.56 40.64 -18.86
C ASP A 313 -9.41 40.24 -20.06
N ILE A 314 -9.07 39.12 -20.70
CA ILE A 314 -9.73 38.63 -21.91
C ILE A 314 -10.25 37.22 -21.67
N ASN A 315 -11.54 37.01 -21.92
CA ASN A 315 -12.20 35.70 -21.85
C ASN A 315 -12.71 35.29 -23.23
N MET A 316 -12.03 34.36 -23.90
CA MET A 316 -12.34 33.95 -25.28
C MET A 316 -11.97 32.49 -25.54
N TRP A 317 -12.44 31.95 -26.66
CA TRP A 317 -12.14 30.58 -27.08
C TRP A 317 -10.86 30.50 -27.89
N ILE A 318 -10.08 29.44 -27.68
CA ILE A 318 -8.94 29.03 -28.51
C ILE A 318 -9.04 27.54 -28.81
N LYS A 319 -8.32 27.07 -29.84
CA LYS A 319 -8.22 25.63 -30.10
C LYS A 319 -7.37 24.97 -29.00
N ALA A 320 -7.78 23.79 -28.56
CA ALA A 320 -7.14 23.10 -27.44
C ALA A 320 -5.69 22.69 -27.71
N ASP A 321 -5.34 22.45 -28.98
CA ASP A 321 -3.99 22.12 -29.45
C ASP A 321 -3.02 23.31 -29.45
N SER A 322 -3.51 24.53 -29.20
CA SER A 322 -2.72 25.76 -29.23
C SER A 322 -1.98 26.03 -27.92
N VAL A 323 -2.16 25.18 -26.91
CA VAL A 323 -1.56 25.32 -25.58
C VAL A 323 -0.91 24.01 -25.13
N ASP A 324 0.06 24.08 -24.22
CA ASP A 324 0.74 22.90 -23.71
C ASP A 324 -0.20 21.96 -22.92
N LEU A 325 -0.10 20.66 -23.23
CA LEU A 325 -0.66 19.61 -22.40
C LEU A 325 0.42 19.20 -21.37
N ASN A 326 0.69 20.08 -20.40
CA ASN A 326 1.34 19.64 -19.15
C ASN A 326 0.50 18.55 -18.50
#